data_AF-A0A5C7CGY4-F1
#
_entry.id   AF-A0A5C7CGY4-F1
#
_cell.length_a   1.000
_cell.length_b   1.000
_cell.length_c   1.000
_cell.angle_alpha   90.00
_cell.angle_beta   90.00
_cell.angle_gamma   90.00
#
_symmetry.space_group_name_H-M   'P 1'
#
loop_
_entity.id
_entity.type
_entity.pdbx_description
1 polymer ?
#
loop_
_entity_poly.entity_id
_entity_poly.type
_entity_poly.pdbx_seq_one_letter_code
_entity_poly.pdbx_strand_id
1 'polypeptide(L)'
;MSKYIAYIESPLQAFNLIEYLDANDIMLDLLIVNKRSANSALNHGQIVYLLKMIKHRSLKTIDAEGNLGNAFDIKRQLKSATSVVSAKETVTLIAGEYRARVFWILAHKYPKRDVVLLDDGTATLRIKRYNNVTTRSIVKSVFLKSLGMTNNEREKITFFSVYDIEGNVSKRDVVIKHSYQNFKAKLASLPDGKNRVFIIGTPLFEAGVTSVDDIDLTLKMISDLKSNQTDAELVYIPHRREREEKIEEIRKHVEVRRLDFPFEVYPIVAGENVRSIAGFYSSLYDNLVKIYDEKIKITAYVLDEKVLSPEWVGFVGAIYKNYESYENADITLIKNKL
;
A
#
# COMPACT_ATOMS: atom_id res chain seq x y z
N MET A 1 0.61 -24.61 -19.63
CA MET A 1 0.16 -23.96 -18.38
C MET A 1 0.63 -22.52 -18.41
N SER A 2 -0.17 -21.57 -17.91
CA SER A 2 0.24 -20.15 -17.85
C SER A 2 1.40 -19.99 -16.87
N LYS A 3 2.36 -19.13 -17.19
CA LYS A 3 3.47 -18.74 -16.31
C LYS A 3 3.09 -17.49 -15.52
N TYR A 4 3.40 -17.42 -14.23
CA TYR A 4 3.02 -16.29 -13.38
C TYR A 4 4.21 -15.36 -13.15
N ILE A 5 4.04 -14.09 -13.51
CA ILE A 5 5.05 -13.04 -13.31
C ILE A 5 4.43 -11.90 -12.53
N ALA A 6 5.01 -11.55 -11.39
CA ALA A 6 4.60 -10.39 -10.61
C ALA A 6 5.62 -9.25 -10.70
N TYR A 7 5.13 -8.01 -10.71
CA TYR A 7 5.91 -6.78 -10.62
C TYR A 7 5.37 -5.95 -9.45
N ILE A 8 6.23 -5.64 -8.48
CA ILE A 8 5.86 -4.85 -7.30
C ILE A 8 6.85 -3.71 -7.04
N GLU A 9 6.33 -2.60 -6.53
CA GLU A 9 7.10 -1.39 -6.20
C GLU A 9 6.75 -0.77 -4.85
N SER A 10 5.80 -1.33 -4.11
CA SER A 10 5.45 -0.89 -2.77
C SER A 10 5.16 -2.07 -1.83
N PRO A 11 5.30 -1.90 -0.50
CA PRO A 11 4.97 -2.96 0.46
C PRO A 11 3.49 -3.36 0.42
N LEU A 12 2.58 -2.41 0.18
CA LEU A 12 1.15 -2.71 0.09
C LEU A 12 0.83 -3.61 -1.12
N GLN A 13 1.50 -3.37 -2.25
CA GLN A 13 1.38 -4.24 -3.42
C GLN A 13 1.90 -5.66 -3.14
N ALA A 14 3.00 -5.77 -2.38
CA ALA A 14 3.53 -7.08 -1.95
C ALA A 14 2.54 -7.80 -1.02
N PHE A 15 1.88 -7.06 -0.12
CA PHE A 15 0.85 -7.60 0.77
C PHE A 15 -0.36 -8.12 -0.01
N ASN A 16 -0.91 -7.31 -0.93
CA ASN A 16 -2.02 -7.74 -1.80
C ASN A 16 -1.64 -8.90 -2.73
N LEU A 17 -0.36 -8.99 -3.12
CA LEU A 17 0.14 -10.11 -3.90
C LEU A 17 0.12 -11.40 -3.09
N ILE A 18 0.53 -11.38 -1.81
CA ILE A 18 0.45 -12.55 -0.93
C ILE A 18 -1.00 -13.04 -0.85
N GLU A 19 -1.96 -12.13 -0.63
CA GLU A 19 -3.38 -12.48 -0.55
C GLU A 19 -3.88 -13.13 -1.85
N TYR A 20 -3.55 -12.55 -3.01
CA TYR A 20 -3.94 -13.08 -4.31
C TYR A 20 -3.32 -14.46 -4.59
N LEU A 21 -2.04 -14.65 -4.27
CA LEU A 21 -1.34 -15.92 -4.50
C LEU A 21 -1.88 -17.03 -3.59
N ASP A 22 -2.12 -16.73 -2.31
CA ASP A 22 -2.67 -17.69 -1.36
C ASP A 22 -4.11 -18.09 -1.74
N ALA A 23 -4.94 -17.14 -2.17
CA ALA A 23 -6.33 -17.39 -2.57
C ALA A 23 -6.46 -18.31 -3.79
N ASN A 24 -5.42 -18.39 -4.62
CA ASN A 24 -5.42 -19.14 -5.88
C ASN A 24 -4.39 -20.28 -5.89
N ASP A 25 -3.71 -20.55 -4.77
CA ASP A 25 -2.58 -21.48 -4.63
C ASP A 25 -1.53 -21.34 -5.75
N ILE A 26 -1.13 -20.10 -6.03
CA ILE A 26 -0.19 -19.77 -7.11
C ILE A 26 1.24 -19.70 -6.59
N MET A 27 2.15 -20.39 -7.28
CA MET A 27 3.60 -20.16 -7.18
C MET A 27 4.09 -19.32 -8.36
N LEU A 28 4.74 -18.19 -8.08
CA LEU A 28 5.29 -17.34 -9.13
C LEU A 28 6.47 -18.01 -9.85
N ASP A 29 6.50 -17.92 -11.19
CA ASP A 29 7.70 -18.26 -11.95
C ASP A 29 8.76 -17.15 -11.84
N LEU A 30 8.31 -15.89 -11.77
CA LEU A 30 9.20 -14.73 -11.65
C LEU A 30 8.56 -13.62 -10.81
N LEU A 31 9.28 -13.16 -9.79
CA LEU A 31 8.96 -11.95 -9.03
C LEU A 31 9.97 -10.85 -9.39
N ILE A 32 9.47 -9.71 -9.83
CA ILE A 32 10.27 -8.52 -10.15
C ILE A 32 9.96 -7.44 -9.11
N VAL A 33 11.00 -7.00 -8.39
CA VAL A 33 10.89 -5.90 -7.43
C VAL A 33 11.56 -4.67 -8.01
N ASN A 34 10.84 -3.56 -8.12
CA ASN A 34 11.43 -2.28 -8.47
C ASN A 34 11.75 -1.49 -7.20
N LYS A 35 13.05 -1.21 -6.98
CA LYS A 35 13.52 -0.49 -5.78
C LYS A 35 13.02 0.95 -5.75
N ARG A 36 12.95 1.61 -6.92
CA ARG A 36 12.71 3.06 -7.05
C ARG A 36 13.58 3.84 -6.07
N SER A 37 14.89 3.57 -6.08
CA SER A 37 15.81 4.06 -5.04
C SER A 37 15.84 5.57 -4.92
N ALA A 38 15.54 6.29 -6.01
CA ALA A 38 15.44 7.74 -6.04
C ALA A 38 14.23 8.30 -5.27
N ASN A 39 13.16 7.52 -5.11
CA ASN A 39 11.91 7.97 -4.48
C ASN A 39 11.76 7.50 -3.02
N SER A 40 12.31 6.34 -2.65
CA SER A 40 12.24 5.85 -1.28
C SER A 40 13.19 4.69 -1.03
N ALA A 41 14.39 4.97 -0.50
CA ALA A 41 15.33 3.93 -0.07
C ALA A 41 14.72 2.97 0.98
N LEU A 42 13.80 3.48 1.82
CA LEU A 42 13.15 2.72 2.89
C LEU A 42 12.02 1.79 2.40
N ASN A 43 11.38 2.07 1.24
CA ASN A 43 10.39 1.17 0.63
C ASN A 43 10.97 -0.22 0.38
N HIS A 44 12.21 -0.27 -0.11
CA HIS A 44 12.82 -1.54 -0.51
C HIS A 44 13.04 -2.48 0.68
N GLY A 45 13.47 -1.95 1.84
CA GLY A 45 13.66 -2.75 3.05
C GLY A 45 12.37 -3.45 3.49
N GLN A 46 11.27 -2.70 3.55
CA GLN A 46 9.95 -3.23 3.89
C GLN A 46 9.44 -4.27 2.88
N ILE A 47 9.66 -4.04 1.58
CA ILE A 47 9.33 -5.02 0.56
C ILE A 47 10.13 -6.31 0.78
N VAL A 48 11.44 -6.22 1.00
CA VAL A 48 12.34 -7.37 1.18
C VAL A 48 11.86 -8.30 2.31
N TYR A 49 11.31 -7.74 3.38
CA TYR A 49 10.70 -8.56 4.44
C TYR A 49 9.54 -9.40 3.91
N LEU A 50 8.59 -8.77 3.20
CA LEU A 50 7.41 -9.44 2.63
C LEU A 50 7.76 -10.46 1.55
N LEU A 51 8.89 -10.31 0.85
CA LEU A 51 9.33 -11.29 -0.15
C LEU A 51 9.50 -12.70 0.43
N LYS A 52 9.85 -12.81 1.73
CA LYS A 52 9.99 -14.10 2.42
C LYS A 52 8.66 -14.86 2.51
N MET A 53 7.53 -14.15 2.40
CA MET A 53 6.19 -14.72 2.46
C MET A 53 5.64 -15.07 1.06
N ILE A 54 6.34 -14.70 -0.02
CA ILE A 54 5.88 -14.90 -1.40
C ILE A 54 6.53 -16.15 -2.01
N LYS A 55 5.71 -17.12 -2.40
CA LYS A 55 6.19 -18.33 -3.11
C LYS A 55 6.62 -17.98 -4.54
N HIS A 56 7.91 -18.07 -4.83
CA HIS A 56 8.46 -17.79 -6.16
C HIS A 56 9.63 -18.69 -6.56
N ARG A 57 9.81 -18.95 -7.86
CA ARG A 57 10.94 -19.71 -8.42
C ARG A 57 12.16 -18.84 -8.69
N SER A 58 11.95 -17.59 -9.09
CA SER A 58 13.02 -16.63 -9.37
C SER A 58 12.62 -15.25 -8.86
N LEU A 59 13.55 -14.59 -8.16
CA LEU A 59 13.45 -13.20 -7.74
C LEU A 59 14.46 -12.35 -8.51
N LYS A 60 14.01 -11.24 -9.07
CA LYS A 60 14.87 -10.26 -9.74
C LYS A 60 14.53 -8.87 -9.24
N THR A 61 15.55 -8.04 -9.13
CA THR A 61 15.41 -6.67 -8.68
C THR A 61 15.87 -5.73 -9.79
N ILE A 62 15.09 -4.68 -10.02
CA ILE A 62 15.42 -3.59 -10.94
C ILE A 62 15.36 -2.27 -10.18
N ASP A 63 15.92 -1.23 -10.77
CA ASP A 63 15.85 0.12 -10.24
C ASP A 63 15.57 1.09 -11.38
N ALA A 64 14.28 1.34 -11.60
CA ALA A 64 13.83 2.02 -12.79
C ALA A 64 12.76 3.06 -12.47
N GLU A 65 13.00 4.29 -12.91
CA GLU A 65 12.02 5.38 -12.84
C GLU A 65 11.10 5.35 -14.06
N GLY A 66 9.79 5.45 -13.82
CA GLY A 66 8.73 5.32 -14.83
C GLY A 66 8.59 6.50 -15.81
N ASN A 67 9.68 7.16 -16.18
CA ASN A 67 9.70 8.31 -17.09
C ASN A 67 9.87 7.87 -18.55
N LEU A 68 9.20 8.56 -19.50
CA LEU A 68 9.26 8.22 -20.93
C LEU A 68 10.68 8.30 -21.49
N GLY A 69 11.50 9.24 -21.01
CA GLY A 69 12.91 9.35 -21.38
C GLY A 69 13.77 8.14 -21.00
N ASN A 70 13.30 7.31 -20.06
CA ASN A 70 14.03 6.14 -19.55
C ASN A 70 13.58 4.83 -20.19
N ALA A 71 12.70 4.85 -21.21
CA ALA A 71 12.12 3.64 -21.79
C ALA A 71 13.17 2.63 -22.28
N PHE A 72 14.30 3.09 -22.84
CA PHE A 72 15.39 2.21 -23.26
C PHE A 72 16.08 1.52 -22.08
N ASP A 73 16.36 2.26 -21.01
CA ASP A 73 16.97 1.70 -19.80
C ASP A 73 16.03 0.70 -19.12
N ILE A 74 14.74 1.05 -19.00
CA ILE A 74 13.71 0.15 -18.47
C ILE A 74 13.70 -1.16 -19.28
N LYS A 75 13.70 -1.09 -20.62
CA LYS A 75 13.75 -2.28 -21.49
C LYS A 75 15.01 -3.11 -21.25
N ARG A 76 16.17 -2.47 -21.08
CA ARG A 76 17.45 -3.15 -20.80
C ARG A 76 17.39 -3.91 -19.48
N GLN A 77 16.96 -3.26 -18.40
CA GLN A 77 16.82 -3.88 -17.09
C GLN A 77 15.80 -5.04 -17.12
N LEU A 78 14.64 -4.81 -17.74
CA LEU A 78 13.60 -5.85 -17.88
C LEU A 78 14.09 -7.02 -18.72
N LYS A 79 14.84 -6.81 -19.81
CA LYS A 79 15.39 -7.90 -20.64
C LYS A 79 16.22 -8.87 -19.80
N SER A 80 17.07 -8.34 -18.92
CA SER A 80 17.88 -9.15 -17.99
C SER A 80 17.00 -9.87 -16.96
N ALA A 81 16.10 -9.13 -16.29
CA ALA A 81 15.22 -9.68 -15.25
C ALA A 81 14.29 -10.78 -15.77
N THR A 82 13.86 -10.69 -17.02
CA THR A 82 12.90 -11.62 -17.61
C THR A 82 13.55 -12.67 -18.51
N SER A 83 14.86 -12.90 -18.37
CA SER A 83 15.59 -13.92 -19.13
C SER A 83 15.14 -15.35 -18.83
N VAL A 84 14.57 -15.57 -17.63
CA VAL A 84 14.10 -16.88 -17.15
C VAL A 84 12.71 -17.28 -17.66
N VAL A 85 11.97 -16.37 -18.30
CA VAL A 85 10.66 -16.66 -18.91
C VAL A 85 10.69 -16.23 -20.39
N SER A 86 10.40 -17.18 -21.27
CA SER A 86 10.36 -16.93 -22.71
C SER A 86 9.18 -16.04 -23.09
N ALA A 87 9.42 -15.10 -24.01
CA ALA A 87 8.37 -14.20 -24.54
C ALA A 87 7.26 -14.94 -25.32
N LYS A 88 7.47 -16.20 -25.70
CA LYS A 88 6.49 -17.02 -26.41
C LYS A 88 5.49 -17.73 -25.48
N GLU A 89 5.79 -17.78 -24.18
CA GLU A 89 4.92 -18.39 -23.18
C GLU A 89 3.62 -17.62 -23.03
N THR A 90 2.56 -18.33 -22.65
CA THR A 90 1.37 -17.68 -22.10
C THR A 90 1.68 -17.29 -20.67
N VAL A 91 1.49 -16.01 -20.33
CA VAL A 91 1.81 -15.48 -18.99
C VAL A 91 0.62 -14.80 -18.34
N THR A 92 0.54 -14.86 -17.02
CA THR A 92 -0.32 -14.00 -16.22
C THR A 92 0.58 -12.98 -15.53
N LEU A 93 0.40 -11.70 -15.89
CA LEU A 93 1.16 -10.58 -15.34
C LEU A 93 0.38 -9.93 -14.20
N ILE A 94 1.02 -9.83 -13.03
CA ILE A 94 0.41 -9.32 -11.81
C ILE A 94 1.15 -8.03 -11.40
N ALA A 95 0.44 -6.95 -11.10
CA ALA A 95 1.05 -5.71 -10.58
C ALA A 95 0.05 -4.89 -9.76
N GLY A 96 0.51 -3.93 -8.95
CA GLY A 96 -0.40 -3.11 -8.13
C GLY A 96 -0.78 -1.74 -8.70
N GLU A 97 0.07 -1.10 -9.51
CA GLU A 97 -0.21 0.26 -10.00
C GLU A 97 -0.58 0.26 -11.49
N TYR A 98 -1.85 0.57 -11.79
CA TYR A 98 -2.42 0.69 -13.13
C TYR A 98 -1.66 1.66 -14.06
N ARG A 99 -1.00 2.68 -13.51
CA ARG A 99 -0.29 3.73 -14.26
C ARG A 99 1.21 3.47 -14.36
N ALA A 100 1.74 2.39 -13.78
CA ALA A 100 3.16 2.09 -13.76
C ALA A 100 3.70 1.80 -15.17
N ARG A 101 4.46 2.74 -15.74
CA ARG A 101 4.99 2.60 -17.11
C ARG A 101 5.91 1.39 -17.26
N VAL A 102 6.70 1.09 -16.23
CA VAL A 102 7.61 -0.06 -16.20
C VAL A 102 6.82 -1.36 -16.39
N PHE A 103 5.68 -1.51 -15.71
CA PHE A 103 4.79 -2.67 -15.87
C PHE A 103 4.24 -2.78 -17.29
N TRP A 104 3.85 -1.67 -17.92
CA TRP A 104 3.32 -1.72 -19.29
C TRP A 104 4.39 -1.94 -20.37
N ILE A 105 5.66 -1.63 -20.08
CA ILE A 105 6.80 -2.08 -20.90
C ILE A 105 7.01 -3.59 -20.73
N LEU A 106 6.93 -4.10 -19.49
CA LEU A 106 6.98 -5.53 -19.21
C LEU A 106 5.85 -6.28 -19.94
N ALA A 107 4.63 -5.75 -19.90
CA ALA A 107 3.48 -6.33 -20.59
C ALA A 107 3.68 -6.42 -22.10
N HIS A 108 4.34 -5.43 -22.71
CA HIS A 108 4.63 -5.45 -24.13
C HIS A 108 5.53 -6.62 -24.55
N LYS A 109 6.41 -7.10 -23.66
CA LYS A 109 7.29 -8.25 -23.93
C LYS A 109 6.51 -9.56 -24.15
N TYR A 110 5.31 -9.68 -23.57
CA TYR A 110 4.53 -10.91 -23.61
C TYR A 110 3.22 -10.71 -24.39
N PRO A 111 3.14 -11.11 -25.67
CA PRO A 111 1.93 -10.94 -26.47
C PRO A 111 0.79 -11.86 -26.05
N LYS A 112 1.08 -13.04 -25.48
CA LYS A 112 0.10 -13.97 -24.94
C LYS A 112 0.01 -13.77 -23.42
N ARG A 113 -0.72 -12.75 -22.99
CA ARG A 113 -0.82 -12.39 -21.58
C ARG A 113 -2.24 -12.22 -21.09
N ASP A 114 -2.43 -12.54 -19.82
CA ASP A 114 -3.51 -12.00 -18.99
C ASP A 114 -2.91 -10.98 -18.02
N VAL A 115 -3.69 -9.97 -17.64
CA VAL A 115 -3.25 -8.94 -16.70
C VAL A 115 -4.15 -8.94 -15.47
N VAL A 116 -3.53 -9.07 -14.31
CA VAL A 116 -4.15 -8.93 -12.99
C VAL A 116 -3.58 -7.69 -12.32
N LEU A 117 -4.45 -6.78 -11.89
CA LEU A 117 -4.09 -5.63 -11.09
C LEU A 117 -4.58 -5.78 -9.65
N LEU A 118 -3.64 -5.64 -8.72
CA LEU A 118 -3.86 -5.63 -7.27
C LEU A 118 -4.10 -4.20 -6.80
N ASP A 119 -4.50 -4.04 -5.54
CA ASP A 119 -4.61 -2.72 -4.93
C ASP A 119 -3.26 -2.07 -4.62
N ASP A 120 -3.21 -0.75 -4.83
CA ASP A 120 -2.12 0.14 -4.41
C ASP A 120 -2.69 1.28 -3.53
N GLY A 121 -3.50 0.88 -2.56
CA GLY A 121 -4.20 1.76 -1.63
C GLY A 121 -5.23 2.64 -2.34
N THR A 122 -5.42 3.86 -1.86
CA THR A 122 -6.43 4.80 -2.40
C THR A 122 -6.15 5.21 -3.85
N ALA A 123 -4.95 4.93 -4.38
CA ALA A 123 -4.63 5.13 -5.80
C ALA A 123 -5.50 4.26 -6.72
N THR A 124 -5.99 3.11 -6.24
CA THR A 124 -6.94 2.25 -6.98
C THR A 124 -8.25 2.98 -7.26
N LEU A 125 -8.79 3.71 -6.27
CA LEU A 125 -10.06 4.46 -6.40
C LEU A 125 -10.02 5.54 -7.51
N ARG A 126 -8.83 5.96 -7.91
CA ARG A 126 -8.62 6.97 -8.97
C ARG A 126 -8.62 6.38 -10.37
N ILE A 127 -8.68 5.05 -10.51
CA ILE A 127 -8.73 4.39 -11.81
C ILE A 127 -10.06 4.74 -12.47
N LYS A 128 -10.00 5.28 -13.69
CA LYS A 128 -11.16 5.53 -14.55
C LYS A 128 -10.89 4.94 -15.92
N ARG A 129 -11.68 3.94 -16.30
CA ARG A 129 -11.53 3.25 -17.58
C ARG A 129 -12.84 3.30 -18.35
N TYR A 130 -12.75 3.77 -19.59
CA TYR A 130 -13.91 3.99 -20.45
C TYR A 130 -14.16 2.80 -21.36
N ASN A 131 -15.43 2.56 -21.67
CA ASN A 131 -15.84 1.49 -22.60
C ASN A 131 -15.50 1.80 -24.05
N ASN A 132 -15.51 3.09 -24.42
CA ASN A 132 -15.37 3.50 -25.80
C ASN A 132 -13.92 3.77 -26.15
N VAL A 133 -13.47 3.12 -27.24
CA VAL A 133 -12.18 3.41 -27.86
C VAL A 133 -12.30 4.76 -28.58
N THR A 134 -11.60 5.77 -28.08
CA THR A 134 -11.55 7.10 -28.72
C THR A 134 -10.44 7.14 -29.76
N THR A 135 -10.55 8.00 -30.79
CA THR A 135 -9.48 8.25 -31.77
C THR A 135 -8.15 8.58 -31.08
N ARG A 136 -8.21 9.37 -29.99
CA ARG A 136 -7.06 9.68 -29.13
C ARG A 136 -6.41 8.43 -28.54
N SER A 137 -7.20 7.47 -28.07
CA SER A 137 -6.69 6.19 -27.52
C SER A 137 -6.03 5.30 -28.59
N ILE A 138 -6.48 5.39 -29.85
CA ILE A 138 -5.86 4.67 -30.98
C ILE A 138 -4.50 5.27 -31.30
N VAL A 139 -4.42 6.59 -31.48
CA VAL A 139 -3.16 7.31 -31.72
C VAL A 139 -2.17 7.06 -30.59
N LYS A 140 -2.63 7.18 -29.34
CA LYS A 140 -1.84 6.82 -28.14
C LYS A 140 -1.34 5.38 -28.19
N SER A 141 -2.16 4.44 -28.65
CA SER A 141 -1.77 3.03 -28.77
C SER A 141 -0.64 2.81 -29.77
N VAL A 142 -0.64 3.52 -30.91
CA VAL A 142 0.43 3.41 -31.90
C VAL A 142 1.73 3.99 -31.35
N PHE A 143 1.65 5.17 -30.73
CA PHE A 143 2.79 5.81 -30.08
C PHE A 143 3.40 4.97 -28.95
N LEU A 144 2.57 4.42 -28.05
CA LEU A 144 3.07 3.56 -26.98
C LEU A 144 3.71 2.27 -27.53
N LYS A 145 3.13 1.67 -28.58
CA LYS A 145 3.71 0.49 -29.21
C LYS A 145 5.09 0.76 -29.82
N SER A 146 5.30 1.92 -30.46
CA SER A 146 6.64 2.26 -30.98
C SER A 146 7.68 2.41 -29.86
N LEU A 147 7.24 2.86 -28.68
CA LEU A 147 8.06 2.88 -27.47
C LEU A 147 8.17 1.52 -26.78
N GLY A 148 7.60 0.45 -27.34
CA GLY A 148 7.59 -0.90 -26.74
C GLY A 148 6.78 -0.96 -25.44
N MET A 149 5.65 -0.25 -25.40
CA MET A 149 4.70 -0.21 -24.30
C MET A 149 3.33 -0.70 -24.75
N THR A 150 2.64 -1.40 -23.85
CA THR A 150 1.23 -1.72 -24.00
C THR A 150 0.37 -0.51 -23.62
N ASN A 151 -0.70 -0.26 -24.39
CA ASN A 151 -1.68 0.76 -24.01
C ASN A 151 -2.64 0.18 -22.97
N ASN A 152 -2.42 0.55 -21.71
CA ASN A 152 -3.23 0.11 -20.58
C ASN A 152 -4.73 0.35 -20.77
N GLU A 153 -5.13 1.49 -21.35
CA GLU A 153 -6.53 1.84 -21.64
C GLU A 153 -7.23 0.89 -22.62
N ARG A 154 -6.51 0.03 -23.33
CA ARG A 154 -7.08 -0.95 -24.28
C ARG A 154 -6.96 -2.39 -23.82
N GLU A 155 -6.14 -2.65 -22.81
CA GLU A 155 -5.94 -3.99 -22.27
C GLU A 155 -7.20 -4.48 -21.54
N LYS A 156 -7.54 -5.77 -21.65
CA LYS A 156 -8.49 -6.41 -20.73
C LYS A 156 -7.77 -6.67 -19.41
N ILE A 157 -8.33 -6.20 -18.30
CA ILE A 157 -7.70 -6.32 -16.98
C ILE A 157 -8.64 -7.06 -16.02
N THR A 158 -8.07 -7.95 -15.22
CA THR A 158 -8.72 -8.47 -14.01
C THR A 158 -8.23 -7.64 -12.82
N PHE A 159 -9.14 -6.99 -12.12
CA PHE A 159 -8.85 -6.28 -10.88
C PHE A 159 -9.12 -7.21 -9.71
N PHE A 160 -8.14 -7.38 -8.82
CA PHE A 160 -8.30 -8.02 -7.53
C PHE A 160 -8.25 -6.91 -6.48
N SER A 161 -9.42 -6.53 -5.97
CA SER A 161 -9.57 -5.31 -5.17
C SER A 161 -10.49 -5.48 -3.96
N VAL A 162 -10.18 -4.77 -2.88
CA VAL A 162 -11.07 -4.58 -1.72
C VAL A 162 -12.00 -3.37 -1.89
N TYR A 163 -11.82 -2.59 -2.95
CA TYR A 163 -12.60 -1.40 -3.23
C TYR A 163 -13.75 -1.71 -4.20
N ASP A 164 -14.86 -1.00 -4.03
CA ASP A 164 -15.98 -1.01 -4.98
C ASP A 164 -15.64 -0.13 -6.19
N ILE A 165 -15.07 -0.75 -7.24
CA ILE A 165 -14.56 -0.05 -8.43
C ILE A 165 -15.30 -0.42 -9.72
N GLU A 166 -16.30 -1.29 -9.62
CA GLU A 166 -17.10 -1.81 -10.75
C GLU A 166 -17.66 -0.67 -11.62
N GLY A 167 -18.12 0.42 -10.98
CA GLY A 167 -18.65 1.59 -11.68
C GLY A 167 -17.57 2.43 -12.40
N ASN A 168 -16.30 2.24 -12.08
CA ASN A 168 -15.18 3.04 -12.57
C ASN A 168 -14.30 2.32 -13.61
N VAL A 169 -14.53 1.01 -13.83
CA VAL A 169 -13.78 0.18 -14.78
C VAL A 169 -14.57 -0.09 -16.08
N SER A 170 -13.90 -0.61 -17.11
CA SER A 170 -14.59 -0.94 -18.37
C SER A 170 -15.34 -2.26 -18.26
N LYS A 171 -16.47 -2.40 -18.96
CA LYS A 171 -17.29 -3.63 -19.05
C LYS A 171 -16.54 -4.87 -19.52
N ARG A 172 -15.39 -4.71 -20.18
CA ARG A 172 -14.56 -5.86 -20.60
C ARG A 172 -13.65 -6.37 -19.48
N ASP A 173 -13.39 -5.52 -18.49
CA ASP A 173 -12.56 -5.86 -17.34
C ASP A 173 -13.36 -6.77 -16.40
N VAL A 174 -12.65 -7.49 -15.54
CA VAL A 174 -13.24 -8.34 -14.50
C VAL A 174 -12.86 -7.74 -13.16
N VAL A 175 -13.79 -7.65 -12.22
CA VAL A 175 -13.48 -7.28 -10.83
C VAL A 175 -13.72 -8.51 -9.95
N ILE A 176 -12.67 -8.93 -9.26
CA ILE A 176 -12.69 -9.97 -8.24
C ILE A 176 -12.58 -9.24 -6.90
N LYS A 177 -13.71 -9.12 -6.20
CA LYS A 177 -13.72 -8.58 -4.84
C LYS A 177 -13.03 -9.54 -3.89
N HIS A 178 -12.15 -9.02 -3.03
CA HIS A 178 -11.62 -9.76 -1.88
C HIS A 178 -11.76 -8.96 -0.59
N SER A 179 -11.61 -9.62 0.55
CA SER A 179 -11.74 -9.01 1.88
C SER A 179 -10.67 -9.54 2.84
N TYR A 180 -9.48 -9.83 2.30
CA TYR A 180 -8.32 -10.37 3.03
C TYR A 180 -8.62 -11.68 3.77
N GLN A 181 -9.41 -12.57 3.18
CA GLN A 181 -9.88 -13.79 3.83
C GLN A 181 -8.73 -14.68 4.32
N ASN A 182 -7.65 -14.82 3.54
CA ASN A 182 -6.51 -15.66 3.95
C ASN A 182 -5.76 -15.03 5.12
N PHE A 183 -5.55 -13.72 5.08
CA PHE A 183 -4.94 -13.01 6.18
C PHE A 183 -5.81 -13.06 7.46
N LYS A 184 -7.11 -12.83 7.34
CA LYS A 184 -8.09 -12.96 8.44
C LYS A 184 -8.07 -14.35 9.06
N ALA A 185 -7.96 -15.41 8.25
CA ALA A 185 -7.84 -16.78 8.73
C ALA A 185 -6.54 -17.00 9.54
N LYS A 186 -5.41 -16.42 9.10
CA LYS A 186 -4.15 -16.45 9.86
C LYS A 186 -4.29 -15.70 11.19
N LEU A 187 -4.88 -14.50 11.18
CA LEU A 187 -5.12 -13.70 12.40
C LEU A 187 -6.00 -14.44 13.42
N ALA A 188 -7.03 -15.15 12.97
CA ALA A 188 -7.92 -15.91 13.84
C ALA A 188 -7.22 -17.02 14.64
N SER A 189 -6.06 -17.50 14.17
CA SER A 189 -5.25 -18.50 14.86
C SER A 189 -4.26 -17.91 15.87
N LEU A 190 -4.04 -16.60 15.84
CA LEU A 190 -3.10 -15.95 16.73
C LEU A 190 -3.75 -15.68 18.09
N PRO A 191 -2.98 -15.82 19.19
CA PRO A 191 -3.46 -15.35 20.48
C PRO A 191 -3.72 -13.85 20.44
N ASP A 192 -4.63 -13.41 21.29
CA ASP A 192 -4.78 -12.00 21.56
C ASP A 192 -3.48 -11.43 22.11
N GLY A 193 -3.06 -10.28 21.57
CA GLY A 193 -1.88 -9.58 22.07
C GLY A 193 -2.08 -9.09 23.50
N LYS A 194 -0.96 -8.73 24.13
CA LYS A 194 -0.98 -8.01 25.41
C LYS A 194 -1.88 -6.76 25.32
N ASN A 195 -2.29 -6.23 26.46
CA ASN A 195 -2.98 -4.93 26.54
C ASN A 195 -2.03 -3.80 26.12
N ARG A 196 -1.83 -3.65 24.80
CA ARG A 196 -0.95 -2.69 24.16
C ARG A 196 -1.74 -1.78 23.25
N VAL A 197 -1.36 -0.51 23.22
CA VAL A 197 -1.83 0.44 22.23
C VAL A 197 -0.66 0.89 21.38
N PHE A 198 -0.72 0.56 20.10
CA PHE A 198 0.29 0.97 19.14
C PHE A 198 -0.01 2.37 18.64
N ILE A 199 0.86 3.31 18.95
CA ILE A 199 0.75 4.69 18.51
C ILE A 199 1.44 4.81 17.15
N ILE A 200 0.66 5.08 16.11
CA ILE A 200 1.14 5.16 14.73
C ILE A 200 1.63 6.58 14.46
N GLY A 201 2.94 6.71 14.25
CA GLY A 201 3.57 7.97 13.92
C GLY A 201 3.05 8.55 12.61
N THR A 202 3.08 9.88 12.51
CA THR A 202 2.61 10.61 11.33
C THR A 202 3.58 11.78 11.07
N PRO A 203 4.18 11.88 9.88
CA PRO A 203 5.19 12.88 9.57
C PRO A 203 4.53 14.23 9.22
N LEU A 204 3.83 14.84 10.18
CA LEU A 204 2.99 16.02 9.91
C LEU A 204 3.83 17.20 9.44
N PHE A 205 4.92 17.50 10.16
CA PHE A 205 5.82 18.58 9.80
C PHE A 205 6.63 18.26 8.53
N GLU A 206 7.18 17.05 8.42
CA GLU A 206 8.01 16.65 7.26
C GLU A 206 7.21 16.46 5.96
N ALA A 207 5.88 16.37 6.07
CA ALA A 207 4.97 16.39 4.93
C ALA A 207 4.39 17.78 4.63
N GLY A 208 4.69 18.79 5.46
CA GLY A 208 4.14 20.15 5.33
C GLY A 208 2.66 20.25 5.73
N VAL A 209 2.12 19.23 6.40
CA VAL A 209 0.73 19.20 6.87
C VAL A 209 0.51 20.27 7.95
N THR A 210 1.52 20.47 8.79
CA THR A 210 1.58 21.57 9.76
C THR A 210 2.73 22.51 9.43
N SER A 211 2.54 23.80 9.63
CA SER A 211 3.59 24.82 9.51
C SER A 211 4.41 25.01 10.79
N VAL A 212 3.88 24.48 11.89
CA VAL A 212 4.53 24.43 13.21
C VAL A 212 5.07 23.05 13.50
N ASP A 213 6.08 22.99 14.38
CA ASP A 213 6.65 21.75 14.87
C ASP A 213 5.56 20.85 15.51
N ASP A 214 5.58 19.56 15.18
CA ASP A 214 4.57 18.57 15.55
C ASP A 214 4.97 17.68 16.74
N ILE A 215 6.13 17.94 17.37
CA ILE A 215 6.57 17.23 18.58
C ILE A 215 5.57 17.42 19.71
N ASP A 216 5.23 18.67 20.05
CA ASP A 216 4.33 18.98 21.17
C ASP A 216 2.92 18.40 20.96
N LEU A 217 2.42 18.43 19.72
CA LEU A 217 1.14 17.82 19.35
C LEU A 217 1.17 16.31 19.64
N THR A 218 2.25 15.65 19.24
CA THR A 218 2.45 14.21 19.43
C THR A 218 2.59 13.86 20.92
N LEU A 219 3.32 14.67 21.70
CA LEU A 219 3.50 14.48 23.14
C LEU A 219 2.20 14.70 23.93
N LYS A 220 1.40 15.71 23.58
CA LYS A 220 0.07 15.92 24.17
C LYS A 220 -0.86 14.73 23.91
N MET A 221 -0.85 14.19 22.69
CA MET A 221 -1.60 12.98 22.36
C MET A 221 -1.14 11.78 23.21
N ILE A 222 0.17 11.56 23.33
CA ILE A 222 0.73 10.50 24.18
C ILE A 222 0.32 10.67 25.64
N SER A 223 0.36 11.90 26.17
CA SER A 223 -0.05 12.22 27.54
C SER A 223 -1.54 11.92 27.77
N ASP A 224 -2.38 12.27 26.80
CA ASP A 224 -3.81 11.96 26.85
C ASP A 224 -4.07 10.45 26.83
N LEU A 225 -3.38 9.69 25.98
CA LEU A 225 -3.47 8.23 25.96
C LEU A 225 -3.06 7.61 27.29
N LYS A 226 -1.94 8.07 27.88
CA LYS A 226 -1.47 7.58 29.19
C LYS A 226 -2.49 7.81 30.30
N SER A 227 -3.16 8.96 30.31
CA SER A 227 -4.13 9.29 31.35
C SER A 227 -5.44 8.51 31.20
N ASN A 228 -5.83 8.17 29.97
CA ASN A 228 -7.10 7.46 29.70
C ASN A 228 -6.95 5.93 29.53
N GLN A 229 -5.71 5.42 29.45
CA GLN A 229 -5.43 3.99 29.26
C GLN A 229 -4.34 3.51 30.22
N THR A 230 -4.61 3.65 31.53
CA THR A 230 -3.62 3.44 32.61
C THR A 230 -3.03 2.03 32.67
N ASP A 231 -3.77 1.03 32.20
CA ASP A 231 -3.34 -0.38 32.22
C ASP A 231 -2.76 -0.86 30.88
N ALA A 232 -2.63 0.03 29.88
CA ALA A 232 -2.13 -0.31 28.56
C ALA A 232 -0.64 0.05 28.40
N GLU A 233 0.14 -0.87 27.84
CA GLU A 233 1.51 -0.60 27.39
C GLU A 233 1.44 0.20 26.07
N LEU A 234 1.93 1.44 26.10
CA LEU A 234 1.98 2.30 24.92
C LEU A 234 3.28 2.10 24.14
N VAL A 235 3.16 1.76 22.86
CA VAL A 235 4.29 1.54 21.96
C VAL A 235 4.17 2.46 20.74
N TYR A 236 5.10 3.38 20.58
CA TYR A 236 5.17 4.27 19.43
C TYR A 236 5.90 3.62 18.26
N ILE A 237 5.22 3.57 17.11
CA ILE A 237 5.75 3.08 15.83
C ILE A 237 5.99 4.29 14.94
N PRO A 238 7.24 4.79 14.84
CA PRO A 238 7.52 5.98 14.07
C PRO A 238 7.27 5.75 12.60
N HIS A 239 6.74 6.76 11.92
CA HIS A 239 6.64 6.72 10.48
C HIS A 239 8.03 6.94 9.88
N ARG A 240 8.36 6.22 8.80
CA ARG A 240 9.67 6.24 8.14
C ARG A 240 10.17 7.61 7.62
N ARG A 241 9.30 8.62 7.61
CA ARG A 241 9.60 10.00 7.19
C ARG A 241 9.75 10.96 8.37
N GLU A 242 9.45 10.51 9.59
CA GLU A 242 9.64 11.33 10.78
C GLU A 242 11.14 11.53 11.04
N ARG A 243 11.50 12.76 11.41
CA ARG A 243 12.87 13.14 11.75
C ARG A 243 13.31 12.53 13.08
N GLU A 244 14.60 12.21 13.19
CA GLU A 244 15.17 11.58 14.39
C GLU A 244 14.94 12.42 15.66
N GLU A 245 15.02 13.74 15.57
CA GLU A 245 14.78 14.65 16.70
C GLU A 245 13.42 14.39 17.38
N LYS A 246 12.35 14.32 16.58
CA LYS A 246 10.99 14.01 17.08
C LYS A 246 10.96 12.64 17.75
N ILE A 247 11.63 11.66 17.15
CA ILE A 247 11.62 10.28 17.62
C ILE A 247 12.39 10.13 18.93
N GLU A 248 13.51 10.83 19.08
CA GLU A 248 14.28 10.88 20.33
C GLU A 248 13.50 11.57 21.45
N GLU A 249 12.75 12.63 21.15
CA GLU A 249 11.88 13.27 22.14
C GLU A 249 10.77 12.32 22.62
N ILE A 250 10.07 11.67 21.68
CA ILE A 250 9.01 10.71 21.99
C ILE A 250 9.53 9.52 22.81
N ARG A 251 10.75 9.04 22.53
CA ARG A 251 11.37 7.91 23.25
C ARG A 251 11.56 8.17 24.75
N LYS A 252 11.61 9.43 25.17
CA LYS A 252 11.67 9.78 26.60
C LYS A 252 10.37 9.49 27.34
N HIS A 253 9.26 9.33 26.62
CA HIS A 253 7.93 9.17 27.20
C HIS A 253 7.34 7.78 27.00
N VAL A 254 7.60 7.12 25.88
CA VAL A 254 7.02 5.81 25.55
C VAL A 254 8.05 4.91 24.88
N GLU A 255 7.80 3.61 24.89
CA GLU A 255 8.62 2.70 24.10
C GLU A 255 8.50 3.06 22.62
N VAL A 256 9.63 3.16 21.92
CA VAL A 256 9.66 3.42 20.46
C VAL A 256 10.19 2.18 19.78
N ARG A 257 9.42 1.61 18.84
CA ARG A 257 9.82 0.47 18.02
C ARG A 257 9.80 0.82 16.54
N ARG A 258 10.97 0.82 15.90
CA ARG A 258 11.07 0.88 14.43
C ARG A 258 10.77 -0.49 13.84
N LEU A 259 9.93 -0.53 12.82
CA LEU A 259 9.60 -1.75 12.10
C LEU A 259 10.30 -1.79 10.75
N ASP A 260 10.95 -2.92 10.46
CA ASP A 260 11.54 -3.21 9.14
C ASP A 260 10.50 -3.68 8.11
N PHE A 261 9.22 -3.68 8.49
CA PHE A 261 8.08 -4.14 7.69
C PHE A 261 6.87 -3.21 7.91
N PRO A 262 5.86 -3.25 7.02
CA PRO A 262 4.63 -2.47 7.21
C PRO A 262 3.85 -2.93 8.43
N PHE A 263 3.21 -2.02 9.14
CA PHE A 263 2.49 -2.37 10.37
C PHE A 263 1.36 -3.36 10.13
N GLU A 264 0.74 -3.38 8.94
CA GLU A 264 -0.32 -4.32 8.57
C GLU A 264 0.07 -5.79 8.81
N VAL A 265 1.35 -6.14 8.63
CA VAL A 265 1.82 -7.53 8.83
C VAL A 265 2.40 -7.79 10.22
N TYR A 266 2.49 -6.77 11.09
CA TYR A 266 2.97 -6.91 12.46
C TYR A 266 2.39 -8.12 13.21
N PRO A 267 1.07 -8.40 13.16
CA PRO A 267 0.49 -9.50 13.94
C PRO A 267 1.07 -10.87 13.56
N ILE A 268 1.25 -11.12 12.26
CA ILE A 268 1.83 -12.36 11.75
C ILE A 268 3.30 -12.48 12.17
N VAL A 269 4.03 -11.36 12.15
CA VAL A 269 5.46 -11.33 12.51
C VAL A 269 5.66 -11.51 14.01
N ALA A 270 4.85 -10.85 14.82
CA ALA A 270 4.91 -10.90 16.28
C ALA A 270 4.29 -12.17 16.85
N GLY A 271 3.43 -12.85 16.08
CA GLY A 271 2.68 -14.02 16.54
C GLY A 271 1.57 -13.69 17.53
N GLU A 272 1.08 -12.44 17.54
CA GLU A 272 0.02 -11.97 18.42
C GLU A 272 -0.87 -10.93 17.72
N ASN A 273 -2.18 -10.93 18.00
CA ASN A 273 -3.12 -9.98 17.40
C ASN A 273 -2.94 -8.55 17.94
N VAL A 274 -3.24 -7.56 17.09
CA VAL A 274 -3.31 -6.15 17.48
C VAL A 274 -4.75 -5.81 17.87
N ARG A 275 -4.95 -5.36 19.11
CA ARG A 275 -6.28 -4.98 19.62
C ARG A 275 -6.57 -3.49 19.48
N SER A 276 -5.56 -2.64 19.67
CA SER A 276 -5.76 -1.20 19.63
C SER A 276 -4.59 -0.46 19.01
N ILE A 277 -4.95 0.54 18.21
CA ILE A 277 -4.03 1.52 17.63
C ILE A 277 -4.54 2.93 17.93
N ALA A 278 -3.62 3.88 18.00
CA ALA A 278 -3.93 5.28 18.17
C ALA A 278 -2.98 6.16 17.36
N GLY A 279 -3.33 7.42 17.15
CA GLY A 279 -2.48 8.37 16.44
C GLY A 279 -3.30 9.51 15.86
N PHE A 280 -2.67 10.32 15.00
CA PHE A 280 -3.40 11.20 14.09
C PHE A 280 -4.02 10.39 12.94
N TYR A 281 -4.43 11.04 11.86
CA TYR A 281 -4.88 10.33 10.67
C TYR A 281 -3.75 9.51 10.03
N SER A 282 -4.09 8.33 9.48
CA SER A 282 -3.17 7.48 8.74
C SER A 282 -3.90 6.61 7.72
N SER A 283 -3.33 6.44 6.53
CA SER A 283 -3.85 5.47 5.55
C SER A 283 -3.81 4.03 6.06
N LEU A 284 -2.98 3.75 7.06
CA LEU A 284 -2.95 2.47 7.74
C LEU A 284 -4.32 2.11 8.34
N TYR A 285 -5.07 3.10 8.84
CA TYR A 285 -6.37 2.85 9.45
C TYR A 285 -7.36 2.31 8.43
N ASP A 286 -7.38 2.87 7.21
CA ASP A 286 -8.23 2.38 6.12
C ASP A 286 -7.91 0.93 5.74
N ASN A 287 -6.64 0.53 5.85
CA ASN A 287 -6.21 -0.85 5.58
C ASN A 287 -6.65 -1.76 6.73
N LEU A 288 -6.36 -1.37 7.97
CA LEU A 288 -6.64 -2.19 9.15
C LEU A 288 -8.13 -2.37 9.38
N VAL A 289 -8.98 -1.37 9.12
CA VAL A 289 -10.44 -1.52 9.15
C VAL A 289 -10.90 -2.63 8.20
N LYS A 290 -10.34 -2.71 6.98
CA LYS A 290 -10.70 -3.77 6.02
C LYS A 290 -10.15 -5.15 6.40
N ILE A 291 -9.07 -5.19 7.18
CA ILE A 291 -8.39 -6.42 7.60
C ILE A 291 -8.99 -6.98 8.89
N TYR A 292 -9.34 -6.14 9.86
CA TYR A 292 -9.78 -6.52 11.19
C TYR A 292 -11.29 -6.36 11.41
N ASP A 293 -11.97 -5.62 10.55
CA ASP A 293 -13.35 -5.21 10.74
C ASP A 293 -13.54 -4.58 12.14
N GLU A 294 -14.52 -5.03 12.92
CA GLU A 294 -14.80 -4.54 14.28
C GLU A 294 -13.77 -4.96 15.35
N LYS A 295 -12.81 -5.82 15.03
CA LYS A 295 -11.87 -6.39 16.02
C LYS A 295 -10.73 -5.47 16.42
N ILE A 296 -10.54 -4.36 15.71
CA ILE A 296 -9.50 -3.38 16.01
C ILE A 296 -10.11 -2.08 16.51
N LYS A 297 -9.66 -1.64 17.68
CA LYS A 297 -10.00 -0.33 18.22
C LYS A 297 -9.03 0.74 17.72
N ILE A 298 -9.54 1.73 17.00
CA ILE A 298 -8.77 2.85 16.45
C ILE A 298 -9.14 4.13 17.20
N THR A 299 -8.17 4.78 17.82
CA THR A 299 -8.35 6.11 18.42
C THR A 299 -7.62 7.15 17.57
N ALA A 300 -8.35 7.95 16.80
CA ALA A 300 -7.78 8.97 15.94
C ALA A 300 -7.95 10.36 16.56
N TYR A 301 -6.84 11.05 16.80
CA TYR A 301 -6.82 12.42 17.29
C TYR A 301 -6.98 13.39 16.13
N VAL A 302 -8.02 14.22 16.19
CA VAL A 302 -8.33 15.20 15.15
C VAL A 302 -7.47 16.44 15.37
N LEU A 303 -6.68 16.78 14.35
CA LEU A 303 -5.88 18.00 14.31
C LEU A 303 -6.80 19.23 14.24
N ASP A 304 -6.56 20.24 15.08
CA ASP A 304 -7.23 21.54 14.95
C ASP A 304 -6.87 22.18 13.59
N GLU A 305 -7.87 22.71 12.88
CA GLU A 305 -7.65 23.37 11.59
C GLU A 305 -6.62 24.51 11.68
N LYS A 306 -6.46 25.13 12.86
CA LYS A 306 -5.47 26.19 13.10
C LYS A 306 -4.02 25.73 13.02
N VAL A 307 -3.75 24.44 13.26
CA VAL A 307 -2.38 23.91 13.16
C VAL A 307 -2.05 23.41 11.75
N LEU A 308 -3.07 23.27 10.90
CA LEU A 308 -2.92 22.80 9.53
C LEU A 308 -2.45 23.92 8.60
N SER A 309 -1.57 23.56 7.67
CA SER A 309 -1.29 24.40 6.52
C SER A 309 -2.56 24.50 5.64
N PRO A 310 -2.89 25.68 5.06
CA PRO A 310 -4.16 25.91 4.38
C PRO A 310 -4.50 24.90 3.26
N GLU A 311 -3.50 24.44 2.52
CA GLU A 311 -3.66 23.47 1.44
C GLU A 311 -4.04 22.06 1.91
N TRP A 312 -3.82 21.74 3.19
CA TRP A 312 -4.10 20.43 3.77
C TRP A 312 -5.47 20.34 4.44
N VAL A 313 -6.09 21.46 4.81
CA VAL A 313 -7.37 21.50 5.55
C VAL A 313 -8.44 20.63 4.88
N GLY A 314 -8.67 20.83 3.58
CA GLY A 314 -9.68 20.08 2.83
C GLY A 314 -9.38 18.58 2.73
N PHE A 315 -8.10 18.21 2.59
CA PHE A 315 -7.68 16.81 2.51
C PHE A 315 -7.82 16.10 3.86
N VAL A 316 -7.33 16.71 4.93
CA VAL A 316 -7.39 16.16 6.30
C VAL A 316 -8.84 16.01 6.75
N GLY A 317 -9.69 17.02 6.51
CA GLY A 317 -11.12 16.95 6.80
C GLY A 317 -11.82 15.81 6.04
N ALA A 318 -11.45 15.57 4.77
CA ALA A 318 -11.99 14.46 4.00
C ALA A 318 -11.60 13.08 4.57
N ILE A 319 -10.40 12.94 5.15
CA ILE A 319 -9.98 11.70 5.81
C ILE A 319 -10.81 11.43 7.06
N TYR A 320 -10.98 12.40 7.95
CA TYR A 320 -11.77 12.19 9.16
C TYR A 320 -13.24 11.92 8.83
N LYS A 321 -13.80 12.59 7.81
CA LYS A 321 -15.14 12.27 7.30
C LYS A 321 -15.22 10.85 6.74
N ASN A 322 -14.17 10.36 6.10
CA ASN A 322 -14.10 8.96 5.66
C ASN A 322 -14.12 7.99 6.84
N TYR A 323 -13.41 8.29 7.93
CA TYR A 323 -13.46 7.48 9.14
C TYR A 323 -14.85 7.40 9.76
N GLU A 324 -15.58 8.52 9.77
CA GLU A 324 -16.99 8.56 10.24
C GLU A 324 -17.94 7.73 9.36
N SER A 325 -17.54 7.39 8.12
CA SER A 325 -18.37 6.57 7.21
C SER A 325 -18.25 5.06 7.43
N TYR A 326 -17.31 4.60 8.25
CA TYR A 326 -17.15 3.18 8.56
C TYR A 326 -18.13 2.74 9.65
N GLU A 327 -19.32 2.30 9.27
CA GLU A 327 -20.40 1.92 10.21
C GLU A 327 -20.04 0.76 11.15
N ASN A 328 -19.20 -0.18 10.70
CA ASN A 328 -18.86 -1.40 11.44
C ASN A 328 -17.47 -1.34 12.12
N ALA A 329 -16.76 -0.21 12.05
CA ALA A 329 -15.42 -0.10 12.61
C ALA A 329 -15.45 0.57 13.99
N ASP A 330 -14.66 0.07 14.95
CA ASP A 330 -14.46 0.72 16.24
C ASP A 330 -13.45 1.88 16.11
N ILE A 331 -13.90 2.98 15.51
CA ILE A 331 -13.11 4.22 15.37
C ILE A 331 -13.67 5.31 16.26
N THR A 332 -12.85 5.79 17.19
CA THR A 332 -13.14 6.95 18.03
C THR A 332 -12.35 8.17 17.56
N LEU A 333 -13.05 9.25 17.20
CA LEU A 333 -12.43 10.54 16.88
C LEU A 333 -12.34 11.42 18.13
N ILE A 334 -11.12 11.76 18.55
CA ILE A 334 -10.88 12.67 19.67
C ILE A 334 -10.73 14.10 19.12
N LYS A 335 -11.76 14.92 19.34
CA LYS A 335 -11.85 16.32 18.88
C LYS A 335 -11.49 17.28 20.02
N ASN A 336 -11.00 18.48 19.68
CA ASN A 336 -10.78 19.61 20.60
C ASN A 336 -9.79 19.39 21.75
N LYS A 337 -8.80 18.49 21.61
CA LYS A 337 -7.79 18.24 22.65
C LYS A 337 -6.38 18.74 22.31
N LEU A 338 -6.07 19.03 21.04
CA LEU A 338 -4.70 19.22 20.57
C LEU A 338 -4.51 20.52 19.81
#